data_AF-A0AAD4RVJ4-F1
#
_entry.id   AF-A0AAD4RVJ4-F1
#
_cell.length_a   1.000
_cell.length_b   1.000
_cell.length_c   1.000
_cell.angle_alpha   90.00
_cell.angle_beta   90.00
_cell.angle_gamma   90.00
#
_symmetry.space_group_name_H-M   'P 1'
#
loop_
_entity.id
_entity.type
_entity.pdbx_description
1 polymer ?
#
loop_
_entity_poly.entity_id
_entity_poly.type
_entity_poly.pdbx_seq_one_letter_code
_entity_poly.pdbx_strand_id
1 'polypeptide(L)'
;MILSVLSSPALVYGLMVARAKNPVHSVSFPILVFRDTSGLLILLGSYRSYCSEIHEKVLHYLPVSGIIGLILWWEMFFILDNETIPLLPTHTTSLRYTVYAGKVQSWTNLETLGNLLYTYYSVWFLVPSLILLVAMIGAIVLTIHRTTKVKR
;
A
#
# COMPACT_ATOMS: atom_id res chain seq x y z
N MET A 1 12.29 -16.44 -7.54
CA MET A 1 12.17 -16.16 -8.99
C MET A 1 10.91 -15.36 -9.33
N ILE A 2 9.71 -15.81 -8.98
CA ILE A 2 8.47 -15.05 -9.28
C ILE A 2 8.36 -13.72 -8.52
N LEU A 3 8.74 -13.64 -7.23
CA LEU A 3 8.74 -12.38 -6.48
C LEU A 3 9.69 -11.33 -7.07
N SER A 4 10.91 -11.73 -7.47
CA SER A 4 11.89 -10.81 -8.04
C SER A 4 11.48 -10.29 -9.41
N VAL A 5 10.78 -11.11 -10.20
CA VAL A 5 10.23 -10.71 -11.51
C VAL A 5 9.04 -9.76 -11.36
N LEU A 6 8.21 -9.93 -10.33
CA LEU A 6 7.08 -9.03 -10.07
C LEU A 6 7.50 -7.68 -9.45
N SER A 7 8.62 -7.66 -8.71
CA SER A 7 9.09 -6.44 -8.02
C SER A 7 9.88 -5.48 -8.90
N SER A 8 10.59 -5.97 -9.94
CA SER A 8 11.41 -5.12 -10.81
C SER A 8 10.62 -4.08 -11.65
N PRO A 9 9.44 -4.36 -12.22
CA PRO A 9 8.67 -3.36 -12.96
C PRO A 9 8.09 -2.25 -12.06
N ALA A 10 7.73 -2.56 -10.81
CA ALA A 10 7.19 -1.57 -9.87
C ALA A 10 8.17 -0.40 -9.61
N LEU A 11 9.47 -0.69 -9.51
CA LEU A 11 10.52 0.33 -9.35
C LEU A 11 10.66 1.20 -10.61
N VAL A 12 10.58 0.59 -11.79
CA VAL A 12 10.66 1.29 -13.08
C VAL A 12 9.46 2.23 -13.23
N TYR A 13 8.24 1.77 -12.93
CA TYR A 13 7.03 2.59 -13.01
C TYR A 13 7.03 3.72 -11.96
N GLY A 14 7.55 3.47 -10.75
CA GLY A 14 7.74 4.51 -9.73
C GLY A 14 8.67 5.63 -10.16
N LEU A 15 9.81 5.30 -10.78
CA LEU A 15 10.72 6.31 -11.35
C LEU A 15 10.09 7.06 -12.54
N MET A 16 9.33 6.35 -13.37
CA MET A 16 8.67 6.91 -14.55
C MET A 16 7.55 7.90 -14.17
N VAL A 17 6.83 7.63 -13.07
CA VAL A 17 5.85 8.56 -12.45
C VAL A 17 6.45 9.94 -12.20
N ALA A 18 7.67 10.00 -11.66
CA ALA A 18 8.31 11.27 -11.29
C ALA A 18 8.86 12.05 -12.50
N ARG A 19 9.09 11.38 -13.63
CA ARG A 19 9.67 11.97 -14.85
C ARG A 19 8.61 12.35 -15.89
N ALA A 20 7.38 11.85 -15.78
CA ALA A 20 6.34 12.05 -16.77
C ALA A 20 5.85 13.50 -16.79
N LYS A 21 6.20 14.24 -17.85
CA LYS A 21 5.73 15.61 -18.10
C LYS A 21 4.36 15.65 -18.80
N ASN A 22 3.98 14.57 -19.48
CA ASN A 22 2.73 14.48 -20.21
C ASN A 22 1.60 13.97 -19.29
N PRO A 23 0.48 14.68 -19.14
CA PRO A 23 -0.57 14.36 -18.16
C PRO A 23 -1.21 12.99 -18.42
N VAL A 24 -1.35 12.58 -19.68
CA VAL A 24 -1.94 11.27 -20.05
C VAL A 24 -1.10 10.11 -19.55
N HIS A 25 0.23 10.22 -19.65
CA HIS A 25 1.16 9.21 -19.15
C HIS A 25 1.32 9.28 -17.63
N SER A 26 1.22 10.47 -17.05
CA SER A 26 1.30 10.68 -15.60
C SER A 26 0.19 9.95 -14.83
N VAL A 27 -1.00 9.80 -15.41
CA VAL A 27 -2.11 9.07 -14.78
C VAL A 27 -2.02 7.55 -14.95
N SER A 28 -1.41 7.05 -16.04
CA SER A 28 -1.35 5.60 -16.30
C SER A 28 -0.26 4.89 -15.48
N PHE A 29 0.85 5.54 -15.16
CA PHE A 29 1.94 4.91 -14.40
C PHE A 29 1.58 4.56 -12.94
N PRO A 30 0.87 5.40 -12.17
CA PRO A 30 0.41 5.02 -10.84
C PRO A 30 -0.48 3.78 -10.83
N ILE A 31 -1.35 3.63 -11.84
CA ILE A 31 -2.25 2.48 -11.97
C ILE A 31 -1.45 1.18 -12.18
N LEU A 32 -0.36 1.21 -12.94
CA LEU A 32 0.53 0.07 -13.13
C LEU A 32 1.30 -0.28 -11.84
N VAL A 33 1.79 0.72 -11.10
CA VAL A 33 2.41 0.50 -9.78
C VAL A 33 1.44 -0.20 -8.83
N PHE A 34 0.19 0.28 -8.72
CA PHE A 34 -0.82 -0.33 -7.84
C PHE A 34 -1.12 -1.78 -8.20
N ARG A 35 -1.15 -2.12 -9.50
CA ARG A 35 -1.37 -3.49 -9.96
C ARG A 35 -0.23 -4.42 -9.53
N ASP A 36 1.02 -3.99 -9.66
CA ASP A 36 2.18 -4.80 -9.27
C ASP A 36 2.30 -4.93 -7.75
N THR A 37 2.08 -3.84 -7.00
CA THR A 37 2.05 -3.88 -5.52
C THR A 37 0.93 -4.79 -5.01
N SER A 38 -0.25 -4.75 -5.62
CA SER A 38 -1.37 -5.65 -5.26
C SER A 38 -1.04 -7.12 -5.56
N GLY A 39 -0.38 -7.40 -6.69
CA GLY A 39 0.10 -8.75 -7.04
C GLY A 39 1.14 -9.28 -6.03
N LEU A 40 2.04 -8.42 -5.57
CA LEU A 40 3.05 -8.76 -4.55
C LEU A 40 2.37 -9.04 -3.20
N LEU A 41 1.36 -8.24 -2.85
CA LEU A 41 0.58 -8.40 -1.62
C LEU A 41 -0.28 -9.66 -1.59
N ILE A 42 -0.83 -10.08 -2.74
CA ILE A 42 -1.54 -11.36 -2.90
C ILE A 42 -0.58 -12.54 -2.69
N LEU A 43 0.66 -12.44 -3.18
CA LEU A 43 1.71 -13.44 -2.97
C LEU A 43 2.20 -13.52 -1.51
N LEU A 44 2.13 -12.41 -0.76
CA LEU A 44 2.50 -12.31 0.66
C LEU A 44 1.34 -12.60 1.63
N GLY A 45 0.09 -12.63 1.18
CA GLY A 45 -1.09 -12.97 1.99
C GLY A 45 -1.72 -11.82 2.82
N SER A 46 -1.30 -10.57 2.66
CA SER A 46 -1.73 -9.40 3.47
C SER A 46 -2.54 -8.35 2.67
N TYR A 47 -3.65 -8.74 2.07
CA TYR A 47 -4.33 -8.07 0.94
C TYR A 47 -5.14 -6.76 1.20
N ARG A 48 -4.96 -5.99 2.29
CA ARG A 48 -5.96 -4.92 2.62
C ARG A 48 -5.46 -3.51 2.94
N SER A 49 -4.17 -3.26 3.15
CA SER A 49 -3.77 -2.05 3.91
C SER A 49 -3.30 -0.80 3.12
N TYR A 50 -3.25 -0.77 1.78
CA TYR A 50 -2.49 0.29 1.08
C TYR A 50 -3.29 1.36 0.29
N CYS A 51 -4.57 1.14 -0.04
CA CYS A 51 -5.26 1.96 -1.04
C CYS A 51 -5.89 3.29 -0.54
N SER A 52 -5.29 3.97 0.44
CA SER A 52 -5.93 5.16 1.04
C SER A 52 -5.01 6.34 1.33
N GLU A 53 -4.02 6.63 0.50
CA GLU A 53 -3.46 7.98 0.37
C GLU A 53 -2.54 7.95 -0.86
N ILE A 54 -2.59 8.88 -1.80
CA ILE A 54 -2.14 10.26 -1.68
C ILE A 54 -2.77 11.03 -2.86
N HIS A 55 -3.35 12.21 -2.62
CA HIS A 55 -3.80 13.11 -3.68
C HIS A 55 -3.05 14.45 -3.72
N GLU A 56 -2.52 14.74 -4.91
CA GLU A 56 -2.46 16.02 -5.64
C GLU A 56 -1.80 17.29 -5.09
N LYS A 57 -0.82 17.21 -4.18
CA LYS A 57 0.23 18.27 -4.10
C LYS A 57 1.65 17.72 -3.96
N VAL A 58 1.97 16.64 -4.68
CA VAL A 58 3.21 15.85 -4.49
C VAL A 58 4.45 16.42 -5.19
N LEU A 59 4.33 17.43 -6.06
CA LEU A 59 5.47 17.96 -6.81
C LEU A 59 6.52 18.69 -5.96
N HIS A 60 6.14 19.28 -4.81
CA HIS A 60 7.10 19.91 -3.88
C HIS A 60 7.68 18.94 -2.83
N TYR A 61 7.09 17.75 -2.64
CA TYR A 61 7.55 16.77 -1.66
C TYR A 61 8.48 15.71 -2.25
N LEU A 62 8.68 15.71 -3.57
CA LEU A 62 9.65 14.87 -4.29
C LEU A 62 11.08 14.89 -3.70
N PRO A 63 11.67 16.05 -3.36
CA PRO A 63 13.01 16.06 -2.75
C PRO A 63 12.99 15.45 -1.34
N VAL A 64 11.91 15.64 -0.58
CA VAL A 64 11.76 15.07 0.78
C VAL A 64 11.62 13.55 0.69
N SER A 65 10.73 13.03 -0.14
CA SER A 65 10.56 11.58 -0.31
C SER A 65 11.80 10.91 -0.91
N GLY A 66 12.57 11.62 -1.75
CA GLY A 66 13.88 11.15 -2.23
C GLY A 66 14.90 10.97 -1.12
N ILE A 67 14.98 11.92 -0.18
CA ILE A 67 15.88 11.83 0.99
C ILE A 67 15.44 10.71 1.93
N ILE A 68 14.14 10.61 2.25
CA ILE A 68 13.61 9.50 3.06
C ILE A 68 13.87 8.16 2.36
N GLY A 69 13.68 8.07 1.04
CA GLY A 69 13.94 6.86 0.26
C GLY A 69 15.41 6.45 0.29
N LEU A 70 16.35 7.40 0.22
CA LEU A 70 17.78 7.13 0.37
C LEU A 70 18.14 6.64 1.77
N ILE A 71 17.51 7.19 2.80
CA ILE A 71 17.66 6.72 4.18
C ILE A 71 17.17 5.28 4.33
N LEU A 72 16.00 4.96 3.76
CA LEU A 72 15.49 3.59 3.78
C LEU A 72 16.38 2.64 2.98
N TRP A 73 16.94 3.10 1.85
CA TRP A 73 17.87 2.29 1.06
C TRP A 73 19.16 1.99 1.84
N TRP A 74 19.67 2.98 2.59
CA TRP A 74 20.79 2.81 3.49
C TRP A 74 20.47 1.83 4.64
N GLU A 75 19.28 1.91 5.22
CA GLU A 75 18.83 0.95 6.24
C GLU A 75 18.69 -0.47 5.69
N MET A 76 18.20 -0.63 4.46
CA MET A 76 18.15 -1.95 3.81
C MET A 76 19.53 -2.54 3.61
N PHE A 77 20.53 -1.73 3.25
CA PHE A 77 21.93 -2.17 3.14
C PHE A 77 22.47 -2.66 4.49
N PHE A 78 22.23 -1.89 5.56
CA PHE A 78 22.68 -2.26 6.91
C PHE A 78 21.99 -3.53 7.45
N ILE A 79 20.73 -3.78 7.06
CA ILE A 79 20.01 -5.02 7.40
C ILE A 79 20.62 -6.25 6.70
N LEU A 80 21.13 -6.09 5.47
CA LEU A 80 21.77 -7.17 4.69
C LEU A 80 23.13 -7.59 5.25
N ASP A 81 23.90 -6.65 5.80
CA ASP A 81 25.20 -6.89 6.42
C ASP A 81 25.10 -7.55 7.81
N ASN A 82 23.90 -7.59 8.39
CA ASN A 82 23.67 -8.18 9.70
C ASN A 82 23.52 -9.71 9.56
N GLU A 83 24.33 -10.47 10.32
CA GLU A 83 24.37 -11.95 10.29
C GLU A 83 23.04 -12.65 10.67
N THR A 84 21.99 -11.87 10.96
CA THR A 84 20.63 -12.36 11.20
C THR A 84 19.95 -12.89 9.93
N ILE A 85 20.44 -12.57 8.74
CA ILE A 85 19.88 -13.06 7.47
C ILE A 85 20.75 -14.19 6.95
N PRO A 86 20.23 -15.43 6.82
CA PRO A 86 20.99 -16.52 6.22
C PRO A 86 21.20 -16.24 4.71
N LEU A 87 22.35 -15.66 4.37
CA LEU A 87 22.74 -15.27 3.00
C LEU A 87 22.96 -16.48 2.08
N LEU A 88 23.33 -17.62 2.65
CA LEU A 88 23.31 -18.92 1.98
C LEU A 88 22.15 -19.75 2.53
N PRO A 89 21.31 -20.37 1.68
CA PRO A 89 20.41 -21.42 2.12
C PRO A 89 21.26 -22.59 2.59
N THR A 90 21.64 -22.58 3.88
CA THR A 90 22.08 -23.79 4.55
C THR A 90 21.00 -24.82 4.30
N HIS A 91 21.37 -25.98 3.77
CA HIS A 91 20.47 -27.04 3.30
C HIS A 91 19.71 -27.72 4.46
N THR A 92 19.29 -26.97 5.46
CA THR A 92 18.22 -27.32 6.39
C THR A 92 16.92 -27.17 5.63
N THR A 93 16.62 -28.17 4.77
CA THR A 93 15.25 -28.44 4.36
C THR A 93 14.44 -28.60 5.62
N SER A 94 13.78 -27.49 5.96
CA SER A 94 13.06 -27.17 7.18
C SER A 94 12.40 -28.39 7.82
N LEU A 95 12.88 -28.81 8.99
CA LEU A 95 12.07 -29.59 9.93
C LEU A 95 10.96 -28.67 10.45
N ARG A 96 9.95 -28.43 9.61
CA ARG A 96 8.76 -27.66 9.96
C ARG A 96 7.84 -28.59 10.74
N TYR A 97 7.87 -28.46 12.06
CA TYR A 97 6.86 -29.08 12.91
C TYR A 97 5.53 -28.37 12.66
N THR A 98 4.63 -29.02 11.92
CA THR A 98 3.28 -28.51 11.67
C THR A 98 2.32 -29.05 12.72
N VAL A 99 1.76 -28.17 13.55
CA VAL A 99 0.72 -28.53 14.52
C VAL A 99 -0.60 -28.74 13.78
N TYR A 100 -0.99 -29.99 13.58
CA TYR A 100 -2.25 -30.34 12.90
C TYR A 100 -3.50 -29.97 13.70
N ALA A 101 -3.41 -29.90 15.03
CA ALA A 101 -4.52 -29.52 15.91
C ALA A 101 -5.07 -28.10 15.59
N GLY A 102 -4.19 -27.14 15.28
CA GLY A 102 -4.59 -25.77 14.91
C GLY A 102 -5.13 -25.64 13.49
N LYS A 103 -5.09 -26.72 12.69
CA LYS A 103 -5.58 -26.74 11.30
C LYS A 103 -6.95 -27.40 11.14
N VAL A 104 -7.49 -28.01 12.20
CA VAL A 104 -8.80 -28.67 12.20
C VAL A 104 -9.93 -27.67 11.99
N GLN A 105 -9.80 -26.46 12.55
CA GLN A 105 -10.69 -25.33 12.29
C GLN A 105 -9.85 -24.18 11.73
N SER A 106 -9.66 -24.17 10.41
CA SER A 106 -8.87 -23.13 9.74
C SER A 106 -9.71 -21.86 9.58
N TRP A 107 -9.38 -20.81 10.35
CA TRP A 107 -10.02 -19.50 10.20
C TRP A 107 -9.38 -18.77 9.03
N THR A 108 -10.20 -18.11 8.22
CA THR A 108 -9.66 -17.28 7.12
C THR A 108 -9.11 -15.97 7.67
N ASN A 109 -8.10 -15.39 7.00
CA ASN A 109 -7.55 -14.08 7.40
C ASN A 109 -8.66 -13.00 7.49
N LEU A 110 -9.66 -13.06 6.62
CA LEU A 110 -10.78 -12.13 6.61
C LEU A 110 -11.70 -12.32 7.83
N GLU A 111 -11.95 -13.57 8.22
CA GLU A 111 -12.77 -13.92 9.38
C GLU A 111 -12.11 -13.49 10.69
N THR A 112 -10.82 -13.80 10.85
CA THR A 112 -10.05 -13.38 12.04
C THR A 112 -9.98 -11.86 12.14
N LEU A 113 -9.71 -11.17 11.01
CA LEU A 113 -9.68 -9.71 10.98
C LEU A 113 -11.05 -9.09 11.30
N GLY A 114 -12.13 -9.68 10.78
CA GLY A 114 -13.50 -9.25 11.06
C GLY A 114 -13.85 -9.40 12.54
N ASN A 115 -13.55 -10.54 13.15
CA ASN A 115 -13.78 -10.76 14.57
C ASN A 115 -13.02 -9.74 15.44
N LEU A 116 -11.78 -9.41 15.07
CA LEU A 116 -10.98 -8.42 15.78
C LEU A 116 -11.57 -7.01 15.63
N LEU A 117 -11.90 -6.60 14.40
CA LEU A 117 -12.37 -5.24 14.09
C LEU A 117 -13.74 -4.94 14.70
N TYR A 118 -14.69 -5.87 14.59
CA TYR A 118 -16.07 -5.62 15.05
C TYR A 118 -16.24 -5.86 16.55
N THR A 119 -15.50 -6.79 17.14
CA THR A 119 -15.65 -7.11 18.58
C THR A 119 -14.77 -6.23 19.46
N TYR A 120 -13.49 -6.08 19.11
CA TYR A 120 -12.51 -5.43 19.99
C TYR A 120 -12.21 -3.98 19.59
N TYR A 121 -12.11 -3.70 18.29
CA TYR A 121 -11.66 -2.40 17.78
C TYR A 121 -12.78 -1.56 17.14
N SER A 122 -14.02 -1.76 17.58
CA SER A 122 -15.21 -1.12 16.97
C SER A 122 -15.10 0.42 16.90
N VAL A 123 -14.57 1.06 17.95
CA VAL A 123 -14.40 2.53 17.98
C VAL A 123 -13.40 3.00 16.91
N TRP A 124 -12.28 2.29 16.74
CA TRP A 124 -11.29 2.60 15.71
C TRP A 124 -11.80 2.34 14.29
N PHE A 125 -12.82 1.48 14.13
CA PHE A 125 -13.54 1.31 12.87
C PHE A 125 -14.60 2.40 12.64
N LEU A 126 -15.17 2.96 13.72
CA LEU A 126 -16.20 3.99 13.63
C LEU A 126 -15.63 5.36 13.24
N VAL A 127 -14.40 5.68 13.67
CA VAL A 127 -13.68 6.89 13.26
C VAL A 127 -13.52 7.01 11.73
N PRO A 128 -12.99 6.01 10.99
CA PRO A 128 -12.90 6.08 9.53
C PRO A 128 -14.27 6.10 8.83
N SER A 129 -15.33 5.54 9.44
CA SER A 129 -16.70 5.68 8.93
C SER A 129 -17.19 7.13 8.98
N LEU A 130 -16.92 7.83 10.08
CA LEU A 130 -17.18 9.28 10.22
C LEU A 130 -16.34 10.10 9.24
N ILE A 131 -15.05 9.76 9.05
CA ILE A 131 -14.18 10.45 8.08
C ILE A 131 -14.74 10.29 6.66
N LEU A 132 -15.21 9.09 6.27
CA LEU A 132 -15.84 8.87 4.97
C LEU A 132 -17.14 9.66 4.80
N LEU A 133 -17.95 9.76 5.85
CA LEU A 133 -19.16 10.59 5.85
C LEU A 133 -18.81 12.07 5.61
N VAL A 134 -17.81 12.58 6.33
CA VAL A 134 -17.33 13.96 6.19
C VAL A 134 -16.73 14.19 4.80
N ALA A 135 -15.97 13.24 4.26
CA ALA A 135 -15.41 13.33 2.92
C ALA A 135 -16.50 13.46 1.84
N MET A 136 -17.58 12.68 1.95
CA MET A 136 -18.72 12.75 1.03
C MET A 136 -19.45 14.09 1.11
N ILE A 137 -19.75 14.57 2.33
CA ILE A 137 -20.39 15.87 2.54
C ILE A 137 -19.48 16.99 2.03
N GLY A 138 -18.17 16.90 2.29
CA GLY A 138 -17.17 17.85 1.81
C GLY A 138 -17.11 17.95 0.29
N ALA A 139 -17.14 16.82 -0.42
CA ALA A 139 -17.17 16.79 -1.88
C ALA A 139 -18.45 17.42 -2.46
N ILE A 140 -19.61 17.17 -1.86
CA ILE A 140 -20.90 17.77 -2.28
C ILE A 140 -20.89 19.28 -2.04
N VAL A 141 -20.46 19.73 -0.87
CA VAL A 141 -20.39 21.16 -0.53
C VAL A 141 -19.41 21.90 -1.45
N LEU A 142 -18.28 21.27 -1.80
CA LEU A 142 -17.29 21.88 -2.69
C LEU A 142 -17.81 22.05 -4.12
N THR A 143 -18.70 21.17 -4.58
CA THR A 143 -19.22 21.18 -5.96
C THR A 143 -20.50 21.99 -6.12
N ILE A 144 -21.15 22.42 -5.02
CA ILE A 144 -22.40 23.19 -5.08
C ILE A 144 -22.14 24.68 -5.42
N HIS A 145 -21.85 24.93 -6.70
CA HIS A 145 -21.63 26.29 -7.18
C HIS A 145 -22.94 26.99 -7.55
N ARG A 146 -23.21 28.15 -6.93
CA ARG A 146 -24.35 29.02 -7.27
C ARG A 146 -23.93 29.99 -8.36
N THR A 147 -24.39 29.76 -9.59
CA THR A 147 -24.21 30.74 -10.67
C THR A 147 -25.22 31.88 -10.49
N THR A 148 -24.73 33.09 -10.18
CA THR A 148 -25.58 34.29 -10.19
C THR A 148 -25.78 34.74 -11.63
N LYS A 149 -27.04 34.77 -12.09
CA LYS A 149 -27.41 35.27 -13.42
C LYS A 149 -26.98 36.73 -13.58
N VAL A 150 -26.06 36.98 -14.52
CA VAL A 150 -25.69 38.31 -14.99
C VAL A 150 -26.86 38.89 -15.78
N LYS A 151 -27.46 39.98 -15.28
CA LYS A 151 -28.48 40.75 -16.00
C LYS A 151 -27.74 41.76 -16.89
N ARG A 152 -27.94 41.65 -18.21
CA ARG A 152 -27.48 42.64 -19.18
C ARG A 152 -28.19 43.97 -18.99
#